data_AF-A0A061AD81-F1
#
_entry.id   AF-A0A061AD81-F1
#
_cell.length_a   1.000
_cell.length_b   1.000
_cell.length_c   1.000
_cell.angle_alpha   90.00
_cell.angle_beta   90.00
_cell.angle_gamma   90.00
#
_symmetry.space_group_name_H-M   'P 1'
#
loop_
_entity.id
_entity.type
_entity.pdbx_description
1 polymer ?
#
loop_
_entity_poly.entity_id
_entity_poly.type
_entity_poly.pdbx_seq_one_letter_code
_entity_poly.pdbx_strand_id
1 'polypeptide(L)'
;MGEGKNHQQKQYFVTFPYPYMNGRLHLGHTFCLSKCEFAVGFQRLKGKQCLFPFGLHCTGMPIKACADKLKREMEVYGNPPQFPEEEEEEEEKPKFADEFIIKDKAKGKKSKAVAKAGGSKFQWDIMKSLGLSDMEIVPFANAAHWLEYFHP
;
A
#
# COMPACT_ATOMS: atom_id res chain seq x y z
N MET A 1 18.02 -7.57 -50.79
CA MET A 1 18.64 -6.31 -50.34
C MET A 1 17.82 -5.82 -49.16
N GLY A 2 18.19 -6.25 -47.94
CA GLY A 2 17.44 -5.91 -46.73
C GLY A 2 17.76 -4.48 -46.34
N GLU A 3 16.82 -3.56 -46.55
CA GLU A 3 16.98 -2.16 -46.17
C GLU A 3 17.21 -2.07 -44.65
N GLY A 4 18.43 -1.67 -44.28
CA GLY A 4 18.79 -1.35 -42.91
C GLY A 4 17.93 -0.19 -42.41
N LYS A 5 16.96 -0.49 -41.55
CA LYS A 5 16.20 0.56 -40.83
C LYS A 5 17.08 1.13 -39.72
N ASN A 6 18.01 2.01 -40.07
CA ASN A 6 18.58 3.02 -39.17
C ASN A 6 17.54 4.13 -38.92
N HIS A 7 16.41 3.77 -38.32
CA HIS A 7 15.62 4.73 -37.56
C HIS A 7 15.89 4.40 -36.10
N GLN A 8 16.55 5.29 -35.37
CA GLN A 8 16.59 5.23 -33.91
C GLN A 8 15.14 5.14 -33.43
N GLN A 9 14.66 3.93 -33.13
CA GLN A 9 13.31 3.76 -32.61
C GLN A 9 13.24 4.56 -31.32
N LYS A 10 12.36 5.57 -31.31
CA LYS A 10 12.26 6.49 -30.17
C LYS A 10 11.95 5.66 -28.92
N GLN A 11 12.81 5.77 -27.92
CA GLN A 11 12.66 5.06 -26.66
C GLN A 11 11.67 5.80 -25.75
N TYR A 12 11.00 5.06 -24.88
CA TYR A 12 10.12 5.62 -23.86
C TYR A 12 10.31 4.86 -22.56
N PHE A 13 10.87 5.54 -21.56
CA PHE A 13 11.16 4.96 -20.26
C PHE A 13 10.26 5.61 -19.21
N VAL A 14 9.51 4.79 -18.47
CA VAL A 14 8.62 5.25 -17.40
C VAL A 14 8.96 4.45 -16.15
N THR A 15 8.88 5.10 -15.00
CA THR A 15 9.11 4.46 -13.70
C THR A 15 7.94 4.75 -12.77
N PHE A 16 7.66 3.79 -11.90
CA PHE A 16 6.74 3.95 -10.79
C PHE A 16 7.55 3.89 -9.49
N PRO A 17 7.38 4.83 -8.56
CA PRO A 17 8.03 4.74 -7.25
C PRO A 17 7.67 3.41 -6.59
N TYR A 18 8.68 2.60 -6.29
CA TYR A 18 8.50 1.27 -5.74
C TYR A 18 7.65 1.32 -4.44
N PRO A 19 6.58 0.52 -4.33
CA PRO A 19 5.75 0.50 -3.13
C PRO A 19 6.46 -0.23 -1.99
N TYR A 20 6.19 0.17 -0.74
CA TYR A 20 6.69 -0.54 0.44
C TYR A 20 5.99 -1.89 0.62
N MET A 21 6.77 -2.91 0.99
CA MET A 21 6.29 -4.30 1.14
C MET A 21 5.85 -4.64 2.56
N ASN A 22 5.22 -3.68 3.25
CA ASN A 22 4.65 -3.87 4.58
C ASN A 22 3.15 -4.23 4.53
N GLY A 23 2.66 -4.71 3.39
CA GLY A 23 1.26 -5.05 3.17
C GLY A 23 0.94 -5.27 1.69
N ARG A 24 -0.33 -5.55 1.38
CA ARG A 24 -0.81 -5.72 0.00
C ARG A 24 -0.98 -4.37 -0.71
N LEU A 25 -0.81 -4.37 -2.03
CA LEU A 25 -1.06 -3.18 -2.84
C LEU A 25 -2.55 -2.83 -2.84
N HIS A 26 -2.87 -1.64 -2.34
CA HIS A 26 -4.24 -1.11 -2.35
C HIS A 26 -4.55 -0.26 -3.59
N LEU A 27 -5.82 0.10 -3.78
CA LEU A 27 -6.33 0.83 -4.95
C LEU A 27 -5.60 2.15 -5.26
N GLY A 28 -5.05 2.80 -4.23
CA GLY A 28 -4.26 4.02 -4.39
C GLY A 28 -2.95 3.78 -5.16
N HIS A 29 -2.29 2.64 -4.95
CA HIS A 29 -1.13 2.24 -5.75
C HIS A 29 -1.55 2.02 -7.21
N THR A 30 -2.61 1.25 -7.45
CA THR A 30 -3.12 0.98 -8.80
C THR A 30 -3.55 2.25 -9.52
N PHE A 31 -4.18 3.21 -8.83
CA PHE A 31 -4.55 4.50 -9.39
C PHE A 31 -3.31 5.28 -9.88
N CYS A 32 -2.25 5.35 -9.07
CA CYS A 32 -1.02 6.03 -9.47
C CYS A 32 -0.27 5.26 -10.58
N LEU A 33 -0.23 3.93 -10.50
CA LEU A 33 0.38 3.04 -11.48
C LEU A 33 -0.29 3.14 -12.85
N SER A 34 -1.63 3.24 -12.88
CA SER A 34 -2.41 3.26 -14.12
C SER A 34 -2.02 4.39 -15.07
N LYS A 35 -1.56 5.52 -14.54
CA LYS A 35 -1.04 6.65 -15.34
C LYS A 35 0.16 6.24 -16.18
N CYS A 36 1.08 5.48 -15.57
CA CYS A 36 2.27 4.96 -16.24
C CYS A 36 1.89 3.88 -17.25
N GLU A 37 1.00 2.98 -16.85
CA GLU A 37 0.51 1.89 -17.70
C GLU A 37 -0.15 2.40 -18.99
N PHE A 38 -1.09 3.34 -18.87
CA PHE A 38 -1.77 3.93 -20.03
C PHE A 38 -0.82 4.74 -20.92
N ALA A 39 0.14 5.45 -20.32
CA ALA A 39 1.14 6.19 -21.07
C ALA A 39 2.04 5.26 -21.89
N VAL A 40 2.51 4.16 -21.30
CA VAL A 40 3.32 3.14 -21.96
C VAL A 40 2.53 2.46 -23.09
N GLY A 41 1.28 2.08 -22.84
CA GLY A 41 0.39 1.51 -23.86
C GLY A 41 0.21 2.43 -25.06
N PHE A 42 -0.08 3.71 -24.81
CA PHE A 42 -0.20 4.72 -25.87
C PHE A 42 1.09 4.92 -26.67
N GLN A 43 2.25 4.99 -26.00
CA GLN A 43 3.54 5.19 -26.68
C GLN A 43 3.96 3.97 -27.48
N ARG A 44 3.62 2.75 -27.02
CA ARG A 44 3.82 1.50 -27.76
C ARG A 44 3.01 1.51 -29.07
N LEU A 45 1.77 1.98 -29.05
CA LEU A 45 0.95 2.16 -30.27
C LEU A 45 1.54 3.19 -31.24
N LYS A 46 2.29 4.19 -30.74
CA LYS A 46 3.04 5.15 -31.57
C LYS A 46 4.36 4.61 -32.12
N GLY A 47 4.62 3.31 -31.97
CA GLY A 47 5.81 2.64 -32.50
C GLY A 47 7.09 2.87 -31.69
N LYS A 48 6.98 3.32 -30.43
CA LYS A 48 8.14 3.49 -29.54
C LYS A 48 8.51 2.19 -28.82
N GLN A 49 9.80 1.97 -28.64
CA GLN A 49 10.28 0.94 -27.71
C GLN A 49 10.09 1.44 -26.27
N CYS A 50 9.21 0.79 -25.52
CA CYS A 50 8.85 1.21 -24.17
C CYS A 50 9.41 0.25 -23.12
N LEU A 51 10.05 0.79 -22.09
CA LEU A 51 10.50 0.06 -20.91
C LEU A 51 9.79 0.61 -19.66
N PHE A 52 9.14 -0.28 -18.94
CA PHE A 52 8.44 0.03 -17.69
C PHE A 52 8.82 -1.02 -16.63
N PRO A 53 9.90 -0.80 -15.87
CA PRO A 53 10.31 -1.70 -14.81
C PRO A 53 9.45 -1.49 -13.57
N PHE A 54 9.27 -2.55 -12.80
CA PHE A 54 8.60 -2.53 -11.52
C PHE A 54 9.53 -3.10 -10.45
N GLY A 55 9.68 -2.38 -9.34
CA GLY A 55 10.50 -2.79 -8.20
C GLY A 55 9.70 -2.74 -6.92
N LEU A 56 10.22 -3.41 -5.88
CA LEU A 56 9.57 -3.55 -4.58
C LEU A 56 10.48 -2.96 -3.49
N HIS A 57 9.90 -2.17 -2.59
CA HIS A 57 10.68 -1.48 -1.56
C HIS A 57 10.67 -2.23 -0.24
N CYS A 58 11.77 -2.93 -0.01
CA CYS A 58 11.97 -3.72 1.20
C CYS A 58 12.89 -3.03 2.23
N THR A 59 13.44 -1.86 1.91
CA THR A 59 14.36 -1.16 2.82
C THR A 59 13.62 -0.19 3.74
N GLY A 60 14.19 0.04 4.92
CA GLY A 60 13.70 1.02 5.89
C GLY A 60 12.94 0.44 7.08
N MET A 61 12.51 1.34 7.97
CA MET A 61 11.86 1.03 9.24
C MET A 61 10.41 0.50 9.17
N PRO A 62 9.58 0.73 8.14
CA PRO A 62 8.16 0.35 8.19
C PRO A 62 7.90 -1.13 8.46
N ILE A 63 8.65 -2.02 7.79
CA ILE A 63 8.52 -3.48 7.95
C ILE A 63 8.91 -3.88 9.38
N LYS A 64 10.05 -3.38 9.86
CA LYS A 64 10.54 -3.68 11.21
C LYS A 64 9.61 -3.13 12.30
N ALA A 65 9.07 -1.93 12.12
CA ALA A 65 8.12 -1.34 13.07
C ALA A 65 6.83 -2.17 13.18
N CYS A 66 6.29 -2.66 12.06
CA CYS A 66 5.12 -3.55 12.08
C CYS A 66 5.44 -4.90 12.73
N ALA A 67 6.60 -5.50 12.44
CA ALA A 67 7.05 -6.75 13.05
C ALA A 67 7.25 -6.63 14.56
N ASP A 68 7.90 -5.55 15.03
CA ASP A 68 8.12 -5.30 16.46
C ASP A 68 6.80 -4.98 17.19
N LYS A 69 5.87 -4.26 16.55
CA LYS A 69 4.53 -4.02 17.10
C LYS A 69 3.77 -5.33 17.30
N LEU A 70 3.80 -6.21 16.30
CA LEU A 70 3.16 -7.53 16.35
C LEU A 70 3.80 -8.41 17.44
N LYS A 71 5.13 -8.43 17.51
CA LYS A 71 5.86 -9.14 18.57
C LYS A 71 5.46 -8.66 19.96
N ARG A 72 5.37 -7.35 20.17
CA ARG A 72 4.94 -6.77 21.45
C ARG A 72 3.50 -7.15 21.79
N GLU A 73 2.59 -7.10 20.82
CA GLU A 73 1.19 -7.49 21.03
C GLU A 73 1.09 -8.96 21.49
N MET A 74 1.88 -9.86 20.89
CA MET A 74 1.93 -11.26 21.31
C MET A 74 2.51 -11.44 22.72
N GLU A 75 3.55 -10.68 23.08
CA GLU A 75 4.18 -10.74 24.40
C GLU A 75 3.26 -10.23 25.51
N VAL A 76 2.45 -9.20 25.23
CA VAL A 76 1.58 -8.54 26.23
C VAL A 76 0.23 -9.24 26.36
N TYR A 77 -0.38 -9.65 25.24
CA TYR A 77 -1.77 -10.12 25.21
C TYR A 77 -1.89 -11.62 24.93
N GLY A 78 -0.79 -12.33 24.65
CA GLY A 78 -0.77 -13.76 24.37
C GLY A 78 -0.78 -14.10 22.88
N ASN A 79 -0.87 -15.39 22.56
CA ASN A 79 -0.88 -15.92 21.19
C ASN A 79 -1.93 -17.05 21.05
N PRO A 80 -3.13 -16.78 20.51
CA PRO A 80 -3.59 -15.51 19.96
C PRO A 80 -3.81 -14.43 21.04
N PRO A 81 -3.59 -13.14 20.72
CA PRO A 81 -3.73 -12.05 21.68
C PRO A 81 -5.20 -11.83 22.06
N GLN A 82 -5.44 -11.64 23.36
CA GLN A 82 -6.72 -11.17 23.89
C GLN A 82 -6.60 -9.71 24.26
N PHE A 83 -7.10 -8.83 23.38
CA PHE A 83 -7.08 -7.40 23.62
C PHE A 83 -8.20 -7.00 24.59
N PRO A 84 -7.99 -5.97 25.44
CA PRO A 84 -9.07 -5.40 26.24
C PRO A 84 -10.19 -4.90 25.32
N GLU A 85 -11.44 -5.20 25.68
CA GLU A 85 -12.61 -4.53 25.08
C GLU A 85 -12.58 -3.07 25.55
N GLU A 86 -12.01 -2.19 24.73
CA GLU A 86 -12.25 -0.76 24.89
C GLU A 86 -13.60 -0.45 24.25
N GLU A 87 -14.52 0.12 25.04
CA GLU A 87 -15.77 0.72 24.55
C GLU A 87 -15.46 1.51 23.28
N GLU A 88 -16.18 1.21 22.21
CA GLU A 88 -16.20 2.07 21.04
C GLU A 88 -16.67 3.45 21.55
N GLU A 89 -15.74 4.37 21.80
CA GLU A 89 -16.07 5.78 21.61
C GLU A 89 -16.55 5.84 20.17
N GLU A 90 -17.88 5.83 19.99
CA GLU A 90 -18.53 6.20 18.76
C GLU A 90 -17.96 7.57 18.39
N GLU A 91 -16.89 7.59 17.59
CA GLU A 91 -16.57 8.75 16.79
C GLU A 91 -17.79 8.91 15.88
N GLU A 92 -18.73 9.75 16.35
CA GLU A 92 -19.98 10.08 15.67
C GLU A 92 -19.68 10.23 14.19
N LYS A 93 -20.15 9.29 13.37
CA LYS A 93 -20.16 9.47 11.93
C LYS A 93 -21.02 10.71 11.68
N PRO A 94 -20.47 11.84 11.21
CA PRO A 94 -21.32 12.96 10.89
C PRO A 94 -22.18 12.52 9.71
N LYS A 95 -23.49 12.41 9.96
CA LYS A 95 -24.51 12.23 8.93
C LYS A 95 -24.38 13.40 7.95
N PHE A 96 -23.73 13.18 6.82
CA PHE A 96 -23.77 14.12 5.71
C PHE A 96 -25.18 14.04 5.11
N ALA A 97 -26.07 14.88 5.63
CA ALA A 97 -27.21 15.34 4.89
C ALA A 97 -26.71 16.16 3.69
N ASP A 98 -27.36 15.96 2.56
CA ASP A 98 -27.27 16.79 1.35
C ASP A 98 -27.29 18.29 1.70
N GLU A 99 -26.33 19.03 1.16
CA GLU A 99 -26.52 20.29 0.40
C GLU A 99 -25.26 21.19 0.39
N PHE A 100 -24.76 21.41 -0.83
CA PHE A 100 -24.26 22.67 -1.41
C PHE A 100 -22.99 23.40 -0.88
N ILE A 101 -22.06 23.58 -1.85
CA ILE A 101 -21.23 24.77 -2.18
C ILE A 101 -19.72 24.72 -1.87
N ILE A 102 -18.98 24.87 -2.97
CA ILE A 102 -17.53 25.02 -3.13
C ILE A 102 -17.00 26.27 -2.40
N LYS A 103 -15.99 26.12 -1.53
CA LYS A 103 -14.83 27.05 -1.44
C LYS A 103 -13.67 26.55 -0.55
N ASP A 104 -12.46 26.74 -1.09
CA ASP A 104 -11.14 26.85 -0.44
C ASP A 104 -10.42 25.62 0.16
N LYS A 105 -9.66 24.94 -0.72
CA LYS A 105 -8.64 23.91 -0.41
C LYS A 105 -7.34 24.52 0.17
N ALA A 106 -7.37 25.08 1.39
CA ALA A 106 -6.13 25.59 2.01
C ALA A 106 -5.84 25.13 3.45
N LYS A 107 -6.68 24.30 4.10
CA LYS A 107 -6.41 23.80 5.47
C LYS A 107 -6.65 22.29 5.65
N GLY A 108 -6.23 21.48 4.68
CA GLY A 108 -6.43 20.02 4.68
C GLY A 108 -5.40 19.18 5.43
N LYS A 109 -4.80 19.66 6.54
CA LYS A 109 -3.79 18.88 7.28
C LYS A 109 -4.40 17.90 8.31
N LYS A 110 -5.57 18.19 8.90
CA LYS A 110 -6.17 17.31 9.92
C LYS A 110 -7.03 16.17 9.34
N SER A 111 -7.67 16.37 8.20
CA SER A 111 -8.65 15.42 7.66
C SER A 111 -8.03 14.19 6.95
N LYS A 112 -6.78 14.26 6.48
CA LYS A 112 -6.11 13.13 5.80
C LYS A 112 -5.53 12.08 6.75
N ALA A 113 -5.23 12.45 8.00
CA ALA A 113 -4.68 11.53 8.99
C ALA A 113 -5.77 10.61 9.53
N VAL A 114 -6.94 11.17 9.84
CA VAL A 114 -8.12 10.45 10.33
C VAL A 114 -8.64 9.45 9.28
N ALA A 115 -8.70 9.85 8.00
CA ALA A 115 -9.13 8.95 6.91
C ALA A 115 -8.15 7.80 6.57
N LYS A 116 -6.94 7.78 7.16
CA LYS A 116 -5.93 6.74 6.96
C LYS A 116 -5.76 5.80 8.16
N ALA A 117 -6.37 6.12 9.30
CA ALA A 117 -6.45 5.19 10.41
C ALA A 117 -7.52 4.15 10.06
N GLY A 118 -7.11 2.98 9.58
CA GLY A 118 -8.01 1.83 9.51
C GLY A 118 -8.53 1.52 10.91
N GLY A 119 -9.80 1.12 11.03
CA GLY A 119 -10.48 0.92 12.33
C GLY A 119 -9.84 -0.12 13.26
N SER A 120 -8.85 -0.87 12.81
CA SER A 120 -8.10 -1.83 13.63
C SER A 120 -6.94 -1.14 14.36
N LYS A 121 -7.07 -0.98 15.68
CA LYS A 121 -6.04 -0.39 16.56
C LYS A 121 -4.78 -1.26 16.64
N PHE A 122 -4.94 -2.58 16.61
CA PHE A 122 -3.85 -3.56 16.78
C PHE A 122 -3.33 -4.11 15.44
N GLN A 123 -2.03 -4.38 15.40
CA GLN A 123 -1.38 -4.92 14.20
C GLN A 123 -1.87 -6.34 13.92
N TRP A 124 -2.12 -7.15 14.95
CA TRP A 124 -2.69 -8.49 14.82
C TRP A 124 -4.02 -8.49 14.06
N ASP A 125 -4.92 -7.55 14.37
CA ASP A 125 -6.23 -7.44 13.71
C ASP A 125 -6.09 -7.01 12.24
N ILE A 126 -5.13 -6.13 11.94
CA ILE A 126 -4.80 -5.78 10.56
C ILE A 126 -4.35 -7.03 9.79
N MET A 127 -3.52 -7.88 10.40
CA MET A 127 -3.06 -9.12 9.78
C MET A 127 -4.20 -10.12 9.57
N LYS A 128 -5.14 -10.24 10.52
CA LYS A 128 -6.39 -11.01 10.34
C LYS A 128 -7.24 -10.47 9.19
N SER A 129 -7.36 -9.14 9.06
CA SER A 129 -8.13 -8.51 7.98
C SER A 129 -7.55 -8.81 6.58
N LEU A 130 -6.27 -9.18 6.50
CA LEU A 130 -5.62 -9.63 5.25
C LEU A 130 -5.96 -11.10 4.91
N GLY A 131 -6.74 -11.78 5.76
CA GLY A 131 -7.16 -13.17 5.61
C GLY A 131 -6.16 -14.19 6.16
N LEU A 132 -5.22 -13.78 7.01
CA LEU A 132 -4.26 -14.68 7.65
C LEU A 132 -4.88 -15.33 8.89
N SER A 133 -4.63 -16.63 9.07
CA SER A 133 -4.99 -17.36 10.29
C SER A 133 -4.02 -17.05 11.44
N ASP A 134 -4.45 -17.30 12.68
CA ASP A 134 -3.62 -17.02 13.87
C ASP A 134 -2.22 -17.68 13.80
N MET A 135 -2.13 -18.90 13.26
CA MET A 135 -0.84 -19.60 13.12
C MET A 135 0.07 -18.98 12.05
N GLU A 136 -0.52 -18.39 11.00
CA GLU A 136 0.22 -17.72 9.92
C GLU A 136 0.68 -16.32 10.30
N ILE A 137 0.07 -15.70 11.32
CA ILE A 137 0.44 -14.35 11.78
C ILE A 137 1.72 -14.40 12.63
N VAL A 138 1.93 -15.47 13.41
CA VAL A 138 3.06 -15.64 14.32
C VAL A 138 4.43 -15.41 13.67
N PRO A 139 4.74 -15.98 12.48
CA PRO A 139 6.01 -15.75 11.80
C PRO A 139 6.29 -14.29 11.43
N PHE A 140 5.27 -13.43 11.31
CA PHE A 140 5.44 -12.00 11.02
C PHE A 140 6.00 -11.18 12.19
N ALA A 141 6.19 -11.78 13.37
CA ALA A 141 7.03 -11.18 14.41
C ALA A 141 8.49 -11.03 13.95
N ASN A 142 8.92 -11.78 12.93
CA ASN A 142 10.21 -11.62 12.26
C ASN A 142 10.05 -10.81 10.96
N ALA A 143 10.73 -9.68 10.86
CA ALA A 143 10.76 -8.84 9.66
C ALA A 143 11.19 -9.57 8.38
N ALA A 144 12.02 -10.63 8.47
CA ALA A 144 12.42 -11.41 7.31
C ALA A 144 11.23 -12.12 6.63
N HIS A 145 10.25 -12.58 7.43
CA HIS A 145 9.08 -13.27 6.89
C HIS A 145 8.18 -12.35 6.06
N TRP A 146 8.17 -11.05 6.34
CA TRP A 146 7.46 -10.06 5.51
C TRP A 146 8.04 -10.01 4.09
N LEU A 147 9.35 -10.17 3.96
CA LEU A 147 10.03 -10.19 2.67
C LEU A 147 9.72 -11.47 1.90
N GLU A 148 9.53 -12.59 2.59
CA GLU A 148 9.15 -13.85 1.95
C GLU A 148 7.68 -13.87 1.55
N TYR A 149 6.81 -13.21 2.31
CA TYR A 149 5.36 -13.27 2.07
C TYR A 149 4.86 -12.19 1.08
N PHE A 150 5.32 -10.95 1.21
CA PHE A 150 4.80 -9.85 0.39
C PHE A 150 5.56 -9.64 -0.92
N HIS A 151 6.81 -10.09 -1.03
CA HIS A 151 7.64 -9.95 -2.24
C HIS A 151 7.24 -10.85 -3.43
N PRO A 152 6.85 -12.13 -3.26
CA PRO A 152 6.55 -13.04 -4.38
C PRO A 152 5.27 -12.70 -5.13
#